data_AF-A0A429X7E0-F1
#
_entry.id   AF-A0A429X7E0-F1
#
_cell.length_a   1.000
_cell.length_b   1.000
_cell.length_c   1.000
_cell.angle_alpha   90.00
_cell.angle_beta   90.00
_cell.angle_gamma   90.00
#
_symmetry.space_group_name_H-M   'P 1'
#
loop_
_entity.id
_entity.type
_entity.pdbx_description
1 polymer ?
#
loop_
_entity_poly.entity_id
_entity_poly.type
_entity_poly.pdbx_seq_one_letter_code
_entity_poly.pdbx_strand_id
1 'polypeptide(L)'
;MEIFRELAVKIQGLGKAKGSGCIYEFDNKEGTKYVLTAQHCLTNEPTKRNFTREEIDFIKIFDHENNELNIDSINIPADCDLDFAVIEVKTSKIYKNINILSPVSSMSCTFFGFPRYLEFDQNSGDPMTGNIIELTDTCYMTIQNEHGHLDDGENDAKDNTVGFSGSGIYHINATGSYLIGILVRLRGSKGIHGRLQGINISIINKFLKEQNLCELIPFELSQFDMYLDEIIDEQHDKVKAIIKKNFRDKVIDINPVFISEKLREKLFIPYEFNGNLLNVKLWEGWLRLILYICLYKNIKLEASNINEHLFLGEHSTSNKRFYYSEAKRMATFVSDLYAGAYKDIKANDLVFVNSENIKGPKVPNQDVIHSIVLQIDDVMYDHGIDISTDKEYKKIRVVHLDYILEELETELIKFMACDRSTGEIEQKFIECLKKLFKECEYVIEGEAAKVEVDK
;
A
#
# COMPACT_ATOMS: atom_id res chain seq x y z
N MET A 1 -5.47 -3.36 -17.85
CA MET A 1 -6.59 -2.81 -18.64
C MET A 1 -7.92 -3.16 -17.98
N GLU A 2 -8.24 -4.44 -17.77
CA GLU A 2 -9.49 -4.88 -17.11
C GLU A 2 -9.70 -4.22 -15.73
N ILE A 3 -8.65 -4.14 -14.90
CA ILE A 3 -8.66 -3.44 -13.61
C ILE A 3 -9.17 -2.00 -13.72
N PHE A 4 -8.76 -1.24 -14.75
CA PHE A 4 -9.12 0.17 -14.88
C PHE A 4 -10.54 0.35 -15.39
N ARG A 5 -11.00 -0.60 -16.21
CA ARG A 5 -12.40 -0.65 -16.62
C ARG A 5 -13.29 -0.93 -15.41
N GLU A 6 -12.93 -1.85 -14.54
CA GLU A 6 -13.70 -2.18 -13.33
C GLU A 6 -13.91 -0.96 -12.42
N LEU A 7 -12.88 -0.09 -12.36
CA LEU A 7 -12.89 1.13 -11.55
C LEU A 7 -13.47 2.35 -12.26
N ALA A 8 -13.77 2.28 -13.55
CA ALA A 8 -14.30 3.40 -14.30
C ALA A 8 -15.82 3.53 -14.07
N VAL A 9 -16.30 4.77 -13.97
CA VAL A 9 -17.74 5.07 -13.91
C VAL A 9 -18.14 6.07 -14.99
N LYS A 10 -19.37 5.95 -15.47
CA LYS A 10 -19.99 6.86 -16.42
C LYS A 10 -20.88 7.84 -15.68
N ILE A 11 -20.75 9.13 -15.98
CA ILE A 11 -21.47 10.20 -15.28
C ILE A 11 -22.40 10.94 -16.24
N GLN A 12 -23.65 11.10 -15.82
CA GLN A 12 -24.66 11.95 -16.43
C GLN A 12 -25.00 13.07 -15.44
N GLY A 13 -24.44 14.26 -15.66
CA GLY A 13 -24.65 15.43 -14.82
C GLY A 13 -25.89 16.24 -15.21
N LEU A 14 -26.00 17.43 -14.63
CA LEU A 14 -27.09 18.35 -14.89
C LEU A 14 -27.09 18.87 -16.34
N GLY A 15 -28.27 18.93 -16.95
CA GLY A 15 -28.46 19.43 -18.31
C GLY A 15 -27.83 18.53 -19.36
N LYS A 16 -26.73 18.99 -19.97
CA LYS A 16 -25.97 18.24 -20.99
C LYS A 16 -24.58 17.80 -20.50
N ALA A 17 -24.27 18.02 -19.22
CA ALA A 17 -22.99 17.62 -18.64
C ALA A 17 -22.89 16.08 -18.63
N LYS A 18 -21.78 15.56 -19.16
CA LYS A 18 -21.48 14.12 -19.21
C LYS A 18 -19.98 13.94 -19.09
N GLY A 19 -19.56 12.81 -18.56
CA GLY A 19 -18.16 12.45 -18.50
C GLY A 19 -17.94 11.09 -17.85
N SER A 20 -16.73 10.93 -17.33
CA SER A 20 -16.25 9.75 -16.66
C SER A 20 -15.89 10.07 -15.21
N GLY A 21 -15.65 9.03 -14.43
CA GLY A 21 -15.07 9.09 -13.11
C GLY A 21 -14.23 7.85 -12.84
N CYS A 22 -13.57 7.81 -11.69
CA CYS A 22 -13.10 6.56 -11.11
C CYS A 22 -13.68 6.35 -9.72
N ILE A 23 -14.03 5.10 -9.41
CA ILE A 23 -14.42 4.69 -8.07
C ILE A 23 -13.19 4.32 -7.25
N TYR A 24 -13.21 4.68 -5.97
CA TYR A 24 -12.17 4.41 -5.01
C TYR A 24 -12.79 3.88 -3.70
N GLU A 25 -12.26 2.77 -3.22
CA GLU A 25 -12.69 2.11 -1.99
C GLU A 25 -11.77 2.55 -0.83
N PHE A 26 -12.32 3.36 0.08
CA PHE A 26 -11.59 3.98 1.18
C PHE A 26 -12.06 3.51 2.57
N ASP A 27 -13.27 2.96 2.66
CA ASP A 27 -13.88 2.43 3.88
C ASP A 27 -14.85 1.29 3.50
N ASN A 28 -15.05 0.33 4.40
CA ASN A 28 -16.06 -0.72 4.29
C ASN A 28 -17.21 -0.51 5.29
N LYS A 29 -17.21 0.58 6.07
CA LYS A 29 -18.39 0.97 6.83
C LYS A 29 -19.51 1.36 5.87
N GLU A 30 -20.55 0.54 5.87
CA GLU A 30 -21.85 0.79 5.20
C GLU A 30 -21.80 0.84 3.66
N GLY A 31 -20.73 0.32 3.03
CA GLY A 31 -20.62 0.24 1.58
C GLY A 31 -20.42 1.59 0.88
N THR A 32 -19.98 2.61 1.62
CA THR A 32 -19.69 3.94 1.07
C THR A 32 -18.38 3.94 0.29
N LYS A 33 -18.37 4.55 -0.89
CA LYS A 33 -17.21 4.65 -1.79
C LYS A 33 -17.10 6.06 -2.34
N TYR A 34 -15.90 6.46 -2.77
CA TYR A 34 -15.71 7.73 -3.47
C TYR A 34 -15.78 7.50 -4.97
N VAL A 35 -16.46 8.39 -5.67
CA VAL A 35 -16.28 8.62 -7.10
C VAL A 35 -15.54 9.94 -7.27
N LEU A 36 -14.37 9.87 -7.89
CA LEU A 36 -13.56 11.03 -8.25
C LEU A 36 -13.87 11.39 -9.71
N THR A 37 -14.14 12.66 -9.98
CA THR A 37 -14.45 13.14 -11.33
C THR A 37 -14.08 14.61 -11.51
N ALA A 38 -14.16 15.11 -12.73
CA ALA A 38 -14.05 16.54 -12.99
C ALA A 38 -15.36 17.25 -12.63
N GLN A 39 -15.29 18.47 -12.10
CA GLN A 39 -16.48 19.22 -11.67
C GLN A 39 -17.42 19.47 -12.85
N HIS A 40 -16.88 19.80 -14.03
CA HIS A 40 -17.67 20.06 -15.22
C HIS A 40 -18.41 18.81 -15.77
N CYS A 41 -18.11 17.60 -15.28
CA CYS A 41 -18.90 16.40 -15.59
C CYS A 41 -20.26 16.40 -14.88
N LEU A 42 -20.39 17.15 -13.78
CA LEU A 42 -21.62 17.26 -12.98
C LEU A 42 -22.49 18.45 -13.39
N THR A 43 -21.88 19.53 -13.87
CA THR A 43 -22.59 20.75 -14.25
C THR A 43 -21.78 21.58 -15.26
N ASN A 44 -22.47 22.24 -16.18
CA ASN A 44 -21.84 23.20 -17.09
C ASN A 44 -21.63 24.58 -16.45
N GLU A 45 -22.07 24.79 -15.20
CA GLU A 45 -21.92 26.04 -14.46
C GLU A 45 -20.58 26.04 -13.69
N PRO A 46 -19.55 26.77 -14.14
CA PRO A 46 -18.20 26.66 -13.57
C PRO A 46 -18.11 27.11 -12.12
N THR A 47 -19.04 27.96 -11.65
CA THR A 47 -19.09 28.52 -10.30
C THR A 47 -20.00 27.74 -9.35
N LYS A 48 -20.73 26.73 -9.83
CA LYS A 48 -21.61 25.93 -8.96
C LYS A 48 -20.76 25.02 -8.07
N ARG A 49 -20.95 25.13 -6.76
CA ARG A 49 -20.22 24.34 -5.74
C ARG A 49 -21.11 23.50 -4.85
N ASN A 50 -22.38 23.88 -4.75
CA ASN A 50 -23.38 23.19 -3.94
C ASN A 50 -24.47 22.65 -4.86
N PHE A 51 -24.94 21.44 -4.55
CA PHE A 51 -26.07 20.79 -5.20
C PHE A 51 -27.21 20.62 -4.21
N THR A 52 -28.43 20.96 -4.62
CA THR A 52 -29.62 20.63 -3.82
C THR A 52 -29.91 19.14 -3.91
N ARG A 53 -30.78 18.63 -3.04
CA ARG A 53 -31.17 17.22 -3.07
C ARG A 53 -31.83 16.85 -4.40
N GLU A 54 -32.69 17.74 -4.91
CA GLU A 54 -33.36 17.55 -6.21
C GLU A 54 -32.35 17.46 -7.35
N GLU A 55 -31.30 18.29 -7.32
CA GLU A 55 -30.23 18.24 -8.33
C GLU A 55 -29.42 16.95 -8.24
N ILE A 56 -29.10 16.49 -7.02
CA ILE A 56 -28.42 15.20 -6.82
C ILE A 56 -29.24 14.06 -7.40
N ASP A 57 -30.56 14.05 -7.20
CA ASP A 57 -31.45 13.00 -7.73
C ASP A 57 -31.53 13.01 -9.28
N PHE A 58 -31.14 14.09 -9.96
CA PHE A 58 -31.00 14.13 -11.43
C PHE A 58 -29.65 13.62 -11.93
N ILE A 59 -28.61 13.66 -11.09
CA ILE A 59 -27.28 13.19 -11.47
C ILE A 59 -27.27 11.65 -11.38
N LYS A 60 -26.77 11.01 -12.43
CA LYS A 60 -26.67 9.55 -12.49
C LYS A 60 -25.23 9.11 -12.69
N ILE A 61 -24.81 8.13 -11.89
CA ILE A 61 -23.49 7.52 -11.99
C ILE A 61 -23.70 6.03 -12.20
N PHE A 62 -23.05 5.48 -13.23
CA PHE A 62 -23.12 4.06 -13.57
C PHE A 62 -21.74 3.44 -13.50
N ASP A 63 -21.63 2.27 -12.89
CA ASP A 63 -20.39 1.49 -12.98
C ASP A 63 -20.22 0.87 -14.38
N HIS A 64 -19.10 0.18 -14.58
CA HIS A 64 -18.78 -0.46 -15.86
C HIS A 64 -19.74 -1.60 -16.28
N GLU A 65 -20.55 -2.10 -15.35
CA GLU A 65 -21.62 -3.08 -15.58
C GLU A 65 -22.98 -2.41 -15.79
N ASN A 66 -23.01 -1.07 -15.89
CA ASN A 66 -24.22 -0.23 -15.95
C ASN A 66 -25.13 -0.29 -14.72
N ASN A 67 -24.58 -0.64 -13.55
CA ASN A 67 -25.31 -0.51 -12.29
C ASN A 67 -25.32 0.96 -11.85
N GLU A 68 -26.50 1.51 -11.58
CA GLU A 68 -26.65 2.87 -11.05
C GLU A 68 -26.20 2.93 -9.58
N LEU A 69 -25.33 3.88 -9.25
CA LEU A 69 -24.79 4.11 -7.91
C LEU A 69 -25.60 5.19 -7.21
N ASN A 70 -25.98 4.94 -5.96
CA ASN A 70 -26.76 5.89 -5.16
C ASN A 70 -25.84 6.99 -4.61
N ILE A 71 -26.12 8.25 -4.94
CA ILE A 71 -25.35 9.40 -4.48
C ILE A 71 -25.81 9.86 -3.10
N ASP A 72 -24.87 9.91 -2.15
CA ASP A 72 -25.08 10.40 -0.79
C ASP A 72 -24.75 11.90 -0.71
N SER A 73 -23.55 12.28 -1.14
CA SER A 73 -23.05 13.66 -1.10
C SER A 73 -22.12 13.99 -2.27
N ILE A 74 -21.98 15.29 -2.58
CA ILE A 74 -21.03 15.80 -3.58
C ILE A 74 -20.21 16.92 -2.93
N ASN A 75 -18.90 16.76 -2.94
CA ASN A 75 -17.94 17.70 -2.35
C ASN A 75 -17.07 18.29 -3.47
N ILE A 76 -17.07 19.62 -3.60
CA ILE A 76 -16.25 20.36 -4.59
C ILE A 76 -15.34 21.34 -3.86
N PRO A 77 -14.07 21.49 -4.26
CA PRO A 77 -13.19 22.53 -3.75
C PRO A 77 -13.78 23.93 -3.88
N ALA A 78 -13.54 24.76 -2.86
CA ALA A 78 -13.90 26.18 -2.92
C ALA A 78 -13.07 26.94 -3.98
N ASP A 79 -11.88 26.46 -4.29
CA ASP A 79 -11.01 27.03 -5.32
C ASP A 79 -11.63 26.86 -6.72
N CYS A 80 -11.78 27.98 -7.42
CA CYS A 80 -12.33 28.05 -8.77
C CYS A 80 -11.47 27.30 -9.80
N ASP A 81 -10.16 27.22 -9.56
CA ASP A 81 -9.20 26.71 -10.52
C ASP A 81 -9.12 25.17 -10.46
N LEU A 82 -9.53 24.57 -9.34
CA LEU A 82 -9.54 23.12 -9.13
C LEU A 82 -10.83 22.48 -9.67
N ASP A 83 -10.77 21.99 -10.91
CA ASP A 83 -11.88 21.33 -11.61
C ASP A 83 -12.01 19.84 -11.24
N PHE A 84 -12.30 19.55 -9.97
CA PHE A 84 -12.65 18.20 -9.53
C PHE A 84 -13.82 18.17 -8.55
N ALA A 85 -14.43 17.00 -8.41
CA ALA A 85 -15.43 16.69 -7.41
C ALA A 85 -15.15 15.31 -6.80
N VAL A 86 -15.47 15.18 -5.52
CA VAL A 86 -15.50 13.91 -4.78
C VAL A 86 -16.95 13.62 -4.43
N ILE A 87 -17.45 12.47 -4.85
CA ILE A 87 -18.84 12.07 -4.68
C ILE A 87 -18.88 10.85 -3.76
N GLU A 88 -19.63 10.92 -2.67
CA GLU A 88 -19.90 9.76 -1.83
C GLU A 88 -21.05 8.97 -2.44
N VAL A 89 -20.81 7.69 -2.72
CA VAL A 89 -21.81 6.77 -3.27
C VAL A 89 -21.98 5.53 -2.39
N LYS A 90 -23.19 4.97 -2.35
CA LYS A 90 -23.51 3.75 -1.59
C LYS A 90 -23.71 2.57 -2.52
N THR A 91 -22.92 1.50 -2.31
CA THR A 91 -23.04 0.24 -3.05
C THR A 91 -22.47 -0.93 -2.25
N SER A 92 -23.13 -2.08 -2.32
CA SER A 92 -22.65 -3.33 -1.72
C SER A 92 -21.58 -4.04 -2.54
N LYS A 93 -21.37 -3.62 -3.80
CA LYS A 93 -20.33 -4.18 -4.65
C LYS A 93 -18.96 -3.79 -4.11
N ILE A 94 -18.07 -4.77 -4.01
CA ILE A 94 -16.66 -4.57 -3.65
C ILE A 94 -15.90 -4.31 -4.94
N TYR A 95 -15.13 -3.23 -4.98
CA TYR A 95 -14.30 -2.89 -6.12
C TYR A 95 -12.83 -3.19 -5.80
N LYS A 96 -12.01 -3.24 -6.83
CA LYS A 96 -10.59 -3.52 -6.66
C LYS A 96 -9.89 -2.36 -5.96
N ASN A 97 -9.23 -2.63 -4.84
CA ASN A 97 -8.43 -1.61 -4.17
C ASN A 97 -7.18 -1.25 -4.97
N ILE A 98 -6.82 0.03 -4.90
CA ILE A 98 -5.67 0.58 -5.60
C ILE A 98 -4.94 1.59 -4.73
N ASN A 99 -3.61 1.52 -4.72
CA ASN A 99 -2.79 2.53 -4.04
C ASN A 99 -2.88 3.86 -4.78
N ILE A 100 -2.66 4.96 -4.05
CA ILE A 100 -2.36 6.24 -4.67
C ILE A 100 -0.84 6.44 -4.77
N LEU A 101 -0.39 7.18 -5.79
CA LEU A 101 1.01 7.55 -5.93
C LEU A 101 1.10 8.98 -6.48
N SER A 102 2.02 9.78 -5.92
CA SER A 102 2.29 11.10 -6.49
C SER A 102 2.95 10.94 -7.87
N PRO A 103 2.41 11.59 -8.92
CA PRO A 103 2.99 11.53 -10.24
C PRO A 103 4.39 12.16 -10.26
N VAL A 104 5.29 11.61 -11.09
CA VAL A 104 6.58 12.22 -11.41
C VAL A 104 6.74 12.36 -12.93
N SER A 105 7.58 13.29 -13.37
CA SER A 105 7.89 13.43 -14.80
C SER A 105 8.44 12.14 -15.40
N SER A 106 8.10 11.91 -16.67
CA SER A 106 8.42 10.69 -17.45
C SER A 106 7.75 9.41 -16.97
N MET A 107 6.83 9.48 -16.01
CA MET A 107 6.00 8.34 -15.61
C MET A 107 5.01 8.00 -16.74
N SER A 108 4.95 6.73 -17.14
CA SER A 108 3.93 6.23 -18.05
C SER A 108 2.58 6.14 -17.33
N CYS A 109 1.50 6.40 -18.05
CA CYS A 109 0.15 6.38 -17.50
C CYS A 109 -0.86 5.79 -18.48
N THR A 110 -1.95 5.27 -17.93
CA THR A 110 -3.12 4.79 -18.66
C THR A 110 -4.37 5.34 -18.00
N PHE A 111 -5.37 5.72 -18.78
CA PHE A 111 -6.67 6.10 -18.27
C PHE A 111 -7.77 5.47 -19.10
N PHE A 112 -8.91 5.20 -18.48
CA PHE A 112 -10.07 4.57 -19.11
C PHE A 112 -11.27 5.49 -18.95
N GLY A 113 -11.98 5.77 -20.04
CA GLY A 113 -13.13 6.66 -20.03
C GLY A 113 -14.24 6.20 -20.94
N PHE A 114 -15.35 6.93 -20.92
CA PHE A 114 -16.55 6.67 -21.72
C PHE A 114 -16.71 7.77 -22.77
N PRO A 115 -15.91 7.74 -23.85
CA PRO A 115 -15.97 8.77 -24.87
C PRO A 115 -17.30 8.75 -25.62
N ARG A 116 -17.68 9.92 -26.12
CA ARG A 116 -18.98 10.14 -26.75
C ARG A 116 -19.18 9.30 -28.02
N TYR A 117 -18.11 9.00 -28.77
CA TYR A 117 -18.21 8.15 -29.96
C TYR A 117 -18.65 6.71 -29.65
N LEU A 118 -18.58 6.29 -28.38
CA LEU A 118 -19.04 4.99 -27.90
C LEU A 118 -20.40 5.04 -27.18
N GLU A 119 -21.13 6.18 -27.24
CA GLU A 119 -22.39 6.36 -26.49
C GLU A 119 -23.48 5.32 -26.84
N PHE A 120 -23.41 4.73 -28.04
CA PHE A 120 -24.35 3.71 -28.53
C PHE A 120 -23.95 2.26 -28.21
N ASP A 121 -22.73 2.05 -27.72
CA ASP A 121 -22.27 0.75 -27.26
C ASP A 121 -22.20 0.77 -25.74
N GLN A 122 -23.23 0.19 -25.12
CA GLN A 122 -23.49 0.30 -23.69
C GLN A 122 -22.36 -0.28 -22.82
N ASN A 123 -21.42 -1.03 -23.40
CA ASN A 123 -20.32 -1.66 -22.67
C ASN A 123 -18.94 -1.07 -22.99
N SER A 124 -18.80 -0.11 -23.90
CA SER A 124 -17.48 0.32 -24.34
C SER A 124 -17.08 1.66 -23.74
N GLY A 125 -16.20 1.58 -22.75
CA GLY A 125 -15.21 2.62 -22.56
C GLY A 125 -13.95 2.26 -23.33
N ASP A 126 -13.08 3.24 -23.50
CA ASP A 126 -11.84 3.10 -24.26
C ASP A 126 -10.65 3.48 -23.36
N PRO A 127 -9.57 2.70 -23.36
CA PRO A 127 -8.33 3.08 -22.71
C PRO A 127 -7.45 3.96 -23.60
N MET A 128 -6.71 4.86 -22.99
CA MET A 128 -5.63 5.60 -23.63
C MET A 128 -4.36 5.54 -22.78
N THR A 129 -3.21 5.58 -23.44
CA THR A 129 -1.90 5.56 -22.81
C THR A 129 -1.13 6.84 -23.10
N GLY A 130 -0.27 7.23 -22.16
CA GLY A 130 0.46 8.47 -22.23
C GLY A 130 1.66 8.50 -21.31
N ASN A 131 2.39 9.60 -21.34
CA ASN A 131 3.50 9.86 -20.42
C ASN A 131 3.33 11.24 -19.78
N ILE A 132 3.64 11.34 -18.50
CA ILE A 132 3.65 12.62 -17.79
C ILE A 132 4.85 13.42 -18.24
N ILE A 133 4.63 14.56 -18.89
CA ILE A 133 5.71 15.41 -19.42
C ILE A 133 6.02 16.60 -18.53
N GLU A 134 5.07 17.04 -17.70
CA GLU A 134 5.20 18.24 -16.88
C GLU A 134 4.31 18.15 -15.64
N LEU A 135 4.81 18.64 -14.51
CA LEU A 135 4.04 18.91 -13.30
C LEU A 135 4.03 20.42 -13.07
N THR A 136 2.86 21.04 -13.05
CA THR A 136 2.69 22.49 -12.89
C THR A 136 2.14 22.77 -11.50
N ASP A 137 2.87 23.59 -10.73
CA ASP A 137 2.54 24.02 -9.35
C ASP A 137 2.21 22.86 -8.40
N THR A 138 2.71 21.65 -8.69
CA THR A 138 2.34 20.37 -8.04
C THR A 138 0.87 19.95 -8.17
N CYS A 139 -0.03 20.86 -8.57
CA CYS A 139 -1.46 20.61 -8.67
C CYS A 139 -1.86 19.88 -9.95
N TYR A 140 -1.28 20.28 -11.08
CA TYR A 140 -1.64 19.74 -12.37
C TYR A 140 -0.52 18.89 -12.95
N MET A 141 -0.92 17.88 -13.71
CA MET A 141 -0.02 17.09 -14.54
C MET A 141 -0.41 17.23 -16.00
N THR A 142 0.58 17.37 -16.86
CA THR A 142 0.40 17.33 -18.32
C THR A 142 0.80 15.97 -18.84
N ILE A 143 -0.09 15.36 -19.61
CA ILE A 143 0.07 14.04 -20.19
C ILE A 143 0.21 14.19 -21.69
N GLN A 144 1.22 13.55 -22.26
CA GLN A 144 1.41 13.39 -23.69
C GLN A 144 0.87 12.03 -24.10
N ASN A 145 -0.15 12.01 -24.95
CA ASN A 145 -0.66 10.78 -25.54
C ASN A 145 0.44 10.05 -26.33
N GLU A 146 0.56 8.73 -26.16
CA GLU A 146 1.59 7.90 -26.83
C GLU A 146 1.40 7.86 -28.34
N HIS A 147 0.15 7.86 -28.80
CA HIS A 147 -0.18 7.87 -30.23
C HIS A 147 -0.04 9.26 -30.87
N GLY A 148 0.50 10.24 -30.14
CA GLY A 148 0.74 11.58 -30.65
C GLY A 148 -0.56 12.37 -30.72
N HIS A 149 -0.89 12.89 -31.90
CA HIS A 149 -2.09 13.68 -32.07
C HIS A 149 -3.36 12.86 -31.84
N LEU A 150 -4.40 13.51 -31.32
CA LEU A 150 -5.69 12.91 -31.01
C LEU A 150 -6.70 13.08 -32.15
N ASP A 151 -6.25 13.67 -33.27
CA ASP A 151 -7.02 13.77 -34.51
C ASP A 151 -6.77 12.51 -35.36
N ASP A 152 -7.84 11.93 -35.90
CA ASP A 152 -7.78 10.72 -36.75
C ASP A 152 -8.06 11.03 -38.24
N GLY A 153 -8.08 12.32 -38.59
CA GLY A 153 -8.33 12.81 -39.95
C GLY A 153 -9.82 12.95 -40.30
N GLU A 154 -10.72 12.30 -39.55
CA GLU A 154 -12.18 12.42 -39.70
C GLU A 154 -12.79 13.29 -38.59
N ASN A 155 -12.28 13.17 -37.36
CA ASN A 155 -12.72 13.92 -36.19
C ASN A 155 -11.59 14.75 -35.58
N ASP A 156 -11.94 15.87 -34.94
CA ASP A 156 -10.95 16.66 -34.22
C ASP A 156 -10.61 16.02 -32.86
N ALA A 157 -9.48 16.42 -32.27
CA ALA A 157 -9.04 15.92 -30.97
C ALA A 157 -10.07 16.14 -29.85
N LYS A 158 -10.97 17.12 -29.99
CA LYS A 158 -12.02 17.37 -29.02
C LYS A 158 -13.10 16.29 -29.16
N ASP A 159 -13.55 15.99 -30.36
CA ASP A 159 -14.54 14.95 -30.63
C ASP A 159 -14.06 13.57 -30.18
N ASN A 160 -12.75 13.28 -30.34
CA ASN A 160 -12.13 12.02 -29.91
C ASN A 160 -11.84 11.94 -28.40
N THR A 161 -11.93 13.04 -27.65
CA THR A 161 -11.69 13.05 -26.19
C THR A 161 -12.89 13.47 -25.35
N VAL A 162 -13.97 13.95 -25.96
CA VAL A 162 -15.22 14.25 -25.26
C VAL A 162 -15.71 12.99 -24.57
N GLY A 163 -15.84 13.04 -23.25
CA GLY A 163 -16.30 11.94 -22.40
C GLY A 163 -15.20 11.31 -21.55
N PHE A 164 -13.92 11.55 -21.83
CA PHE A 164 -12.81 11.11 -20.97
C PHE A 164 -12.59 11.98 -19.73
N SER A 165 -13.13 13.21 -19.70
CA SER A 165 -13.03 14.06 -18.52
C SER A 165 -13.56 13.35 -17.27
N GLY A 166 -12.81 13.45 -16.18
CA GLY A 166 -13.03 12.80 -14.90
C GLY A 166 -12.46 11.38 -14.79
N SER A 167 -11.99 10.76 -15.88
CA SER A 167 -11.36 9.44 -15.83
C SER A 167 -10.19 9.37 -14.83
N GLY A 168 -10.11 8.27 -14.09
CA GLY A 168 -8.93 7.95 -13.29
C GLY A 168 -7.69 7.76 -14.17
N ILE A 169 -6.56 8.29 -13.73
CA ILE A 169 -5.27 8.18 -14.39
C ILE A 169 -4.40 7.27 -13.55
N TYR A 170 -3.89 6.21 -14.17
CA TYR A 170 -3.22 5.12 -13.49
C TYR A 170 -1.79 4.93 -13.98
N HIS A 171 -0.89 4.58 -13.07
CA HIS A 171 0.45 4.10 -13.38
C HIS A 171 0.54 2.61 -13.06
N ILE A 172 1.14 1.83 -13.96
CA ILE A 172 1.47 0.42 -13.71
C ILE A 172 2.98 0.27 -13.77
N ASN A 173 3.53 -0.41 -12.78
CA ASN A 173 4.92 -0.85 -12.79
C ASN A 173 5.00 -2.30 -12.28
N ALA A 174 6.22 -2.79 -12.03
CA ALA A 174 6.44 -4.14 -11.52
C ALA A 174 5.82 -4.38 -10.14
N THR A 175 5.64 -3.34 -9.33
CA THR A 175 5.18 -3.46 -7.94
C THR A 175 3.66 -3.40 -7.85
N GLY A 176 2.98 -2.65 -8.71
CA GLY A 176 1.52 -2.67 -8.75
C GLY A 176 0.85 -1.68 -9.69
N SER A 177 -0.43 -1.45 -9.42
CA SER A 177 -1.23 -0.41 -10.08
C SER A 177 -1.49 0.73 -9.09
N TYR A 178 -1.39 1.96 -9.56
CA TYR A 178 -1.50 3.15 -8.74
C TYR A 178 -2.42 4.18 -9.39
N LEU A 179 -3.33 4.77 -8.64
CA LEU A 179 -4.07 5.96 -9.04
C LEU A 179 -3.19 7.19 -8.80
N ILE A 180 -2.90 7.93 -9.87
CA ILE A 180 -2.00 9.11 -9.82
C ILE A 180 -2.74 10.43 -10.02
N GLY A 181 -4.01 10.38 -10.43
CA GLY A 181 -4.88 11.54 -10.50
C GLY A 181 -6.14 11.28 -11.33
N ILE A 182 -6.80 12.37 -11.74
CA ILE A 182 -7.94 12.31 -12.66
C ILE A 182 -7.72 13.22 -13.87
N LEU A 183 -8.27 12.84 -15.02
CA LEU A 183 -8.22 13.66 -16.22
C LEU A 183 -9.27 14.78 -16.11
N VAL A 184 -8.93 16.00 -16.51
CA VAL A 184 -9.88 17.12 -16.48
C VAL A 184 -10.11 17.75 -17.85
N ARG A 185 -9.07 18.02 -18.63
CA ARG A 185 -9.26 18.70 -19.92
C ARG A 185 -8.14 18.44 -20.92
N LEU A 186 -8.39 18.76 -22.18
CA LEU A 186 -7.35 18.95 -23.19
C LEU A 186 -6.52 20.21 -22.88
N ARG A 187 -5.21 20.16 -23.12
CA ARG A 187 -4.34 21.34 -23.06
C ARG A 187 -4.28 21.96 -24.45
N GLY A 188 -4.91 23.13 -24.62
CA GLY A 188 -4.95 23.89 -25.87
C GLY A 188 -6.30 23.86 -26.59
N SER A 189 -6.64 24.92 -27.34
CA SER A 189 -7.98 25.17 -27.88
C SER A 189 -8.49 24.17 -28.93
N LYS A 190 -7.66 23.18 -29.33
CA LYS A 190 -7.96 22.16 -30.35
C LYS A 190 -7.26 20.80 -30.11
N GLY A 191 -6.71 20.55 -28.91
CA GLY A 191 -5.92 19.32 -28.66
C GLY A 191 -4.65 19.18 -29.52
N ILE A 192 -4.18 20.28 -30.13
CA ILE A 192 -2.97 20.32 -30.95
C ILE A 192 -1.80 19.80 -30.10
N HIS A 193 -1.13 18.76 -30.59
CA HIS A 193 -0.06 17.99 -29.94
C HIS A 193 -0.49 16.89 -28.95
N GLY A 194 -1.77 16.53 -28.86
CA GLY A 194 -2.19 15.36 -28.06
C GLY A 194 -1.94 15.51 -26.56
N ARG A 195 -1.95 16.76 -26.07
CA ARG A 195 -1.67 17.07 -24.67
C ARG A 195 -2.96 17.14 -23.86
N LEU A 196 -2.94 16.44 -22.74
CA LEU A 196 -4.02 16.31 -21.79
C LEU A 196 -3.57 16.90 -20.45
N GLN A 197 -4.52 17.38 -19.66
CA GLN A 197 -4.29 17.88 -18.31
C GLN A 197 -5.10 17.07 -17.31
N GLY A 198 -4.42 16.60 -16.27
CA GLY A 198 -5.02 15.96 -15.12
C GLY A 198 -4.73 16.73 -13.83
N ILE A 199 -5.50 16.41 -12.79
CA ILE A 199 -5.29 16.88 -11.42
C ILE A 199 -4.58 15.77 -10.65
N ASN A 200 -3.50 16.15 -9.96
CA ASN A 200 -2.69 15.26 -9.15
C ASN A 200 -3.51 14.68 -7.98
N ILE A 201 -3.44 13.37 -7.76
CA ILE A 201 -4.15 12.68 -6.68
C ILE A 201 -3.86 13.26 -5.29
N SER A 202 -2.64 13.78 -5.07
CA SER A 202 -2.23 14.38 -3.80
C SER A 202 -3.05 15.63 -3.45
N ILE A 203 -3.55 16.38 -4.45
CA ILE A 203 -4.43 17.53 -4.22
C ILE A 203 -5.81 17.08 -3.77
N ILE A 204 -6.34 16.02 -4.40
CA ILE A 204 -7.63 15.43 -4.02
C ILE A 204 -7.54 14.89 -2.59
N ASN A 205 -6.46 14.17 -2.25
CA ASN A 205 -6.28 13.63 -0.90
C ASN A 205 -6.14 14.76 0.15
N LYS A 206 -5.41 15.83 -0.18
CA LYS A 206 -5.31 17.01 0.69
C LYS A 206 -6.68 17.65 0.92
N PHE A 207 -7.49 17.78 -0.13
CA PHE A 207 -8.85 18.31 -0.03
C PHE A 207 -9.73 17.47 0.90
N LEU A 208 -9.70 16.13 0.79
CA LEU A 208 -10.44 15.25 1.70
C LEU A 208 -10.08 15.53 3.17
N LYS A 209 -8.77 15.60 3.46
CA LYS A 209 -8.26 15.92 4.80
C LYS A 209 -8.74 17.28 5.29
N GLU A 210 -8.72 18.32 4.44
CA GLU A 210 -9.20 19.67 4.77
C GLU A 210 -10.71 19.71 5.03
N GLN A 211 -11.49 18.81 4.41
CA GLN A 211 -12.93 18.67 4.64
C GLN A 211 -13.28 17.71 5.81
N ASN A 212 -12.30 17.15 6.52
CA ASN A 212 -12.49 16.08 7.50
C ASN A 212 -13.18 14.83 6.93
N LEU A 213 -12.95 14.56 5.64
CA LEU A 213 -13.34 13.33 4.97
C LEU A 213 -12.22 12.30 5.07
N CYS A 214 -12.55 11.03 4.84
CA CYS A 214 -11.55 9.96 4.84
C CYS A 214 -10.54 10.17 3.71
N GLU A 215 -9.26 10.00 4.01
CA GLU A 215 -8.19 10.06 3.01
C GLU A 215 -8.30 8.87 2.03
N LEU A 216 -7.69 9.02 0.85
CA LEU A 216 -7.57 7.97 -0.19
C LEU A 216 -6.52 6.93 0.23
N ILE A 217 -6.88 6.19 1.27
CA ILE A 217 -6.14 5.07 1.80
C ILE A 217 -6.91 3.81 1.41
N PRO A 218 -6.26 2.82 0.77
CA PRO A 218 -6.94 1.57 0.45
C PRO A 218 -7.51 0.91 1.70
N PHE A 219 -8.72 0.39 1.59
CA PHE A 219 -9.41 -0.18 2.73
C PHE A 219 -8.62 -1.33 3.40
N GLU A 220 -7.87 -2.14 2.66
CA GLU A 220 -7.05 -3.21 3.25
C GLU A 220 -6.00 -2.68 4.22
N LEU A 221 -5.58 -1.42 4.10
CA LEU A 221 -4.63 -0.83 5.03
C LEU A 221 -5.29 -0.32 6.32
N SER A 222 -6.61 -0.19 6.34
CA SER A 222 -7.35 0.38 7.48
C SER A 222 -7.39 -0.56 8.71
N GLN A 223 -7.28 -1.87 8.50
CA GLN A 223 -7.40 -2.88 9.56
C GLN A 223 -6.66 -4.18 9.22
N PHE A 224 -6.46 -5.02 10.23
CA PHE A 224 -5.77 -6.30 10.07
C PHE A 224 -6.69 -7.50 9.80
N ASP A 225 -8.02 -7.33 9.89
CA ASP A 225 -8.99 -8.42 9.86
C ASP A 225 -8.89 -9.31 8.62
N MET A 226 -8.70 -8.72 7.43
CA MET A 226 -8.51 -9.50 6.19
C MET A 226 -7.25 -10.37 6.25
N TYR A 227 -6.13 -9.81 6.71
CA TYR A 227 -4.87 -10.56 6.84
C TYR A 227 -4.94 -11.61 7.95
N LEU A 228 -5.74 -11.36 9.00
CA LEU A 228 -5.97 -12.33 10.06
C LEU A 228 -6.67 -13.57 9.52
N ASP A 229 -7.73 -13.39 8.73
CA ASP A 229 -8.47 -14.51 8.15
C ASP A 229 -7.58 -15.34 7.21
N GLU A 230 -6.73 -14.71 6.40
CA GLU A 230 -5.72 -15.41 5.58
C GLU A 230 -4.71 -16.22 6.43
N ILE A 231 -4.17 -15.63 7.50
CA ILE A 231 -3.18 -16.29 8.36
C ILE A 231 -3.71 -17.55 9.03
N ILE A 232 -4.99 -17.55 9.39
CA ILE A 232 -5.60 -18.64 10.16
C ILE A 232 -6.33 -19.66 9.29
N ASP A 233 -6.56 -19.41 8.00
CA ASP A 233 -7.45 -20.28 7.21
C ASP A 233 -6.94 -21.71 7.11
N GLU A 234 -5.62 -21.87 7.02
CA GLU A 234 -4.94 -23.17 6.94
C GLU A 234 -4.65 -23.82 8.31
N GLN A 235 -4.98 -23.14 9.42
CA GLN A 235 -4.62 -23.59 10.76
C GLN A 235 -5.68 -24.53 11.38
N HIS A 236 -5.29 -25.32 12.38
CA HIS A 236 -6.25 -26.16 13.12
C HIS A 236 -7.24 -25.30 13.94
N ASP A 237 -8.52 -25.67 14.04
CA ASP A 237 -9.59 -24.87 14.67
C ASP A 237 -9.25 -24.34 16.06
N LYS A 238 -8.62 -25.17 16.90
CA LYS A 238 -8.18 -24.76 18.25
C LYS A 238 -7.11 -23.64 18.18
N VAL A 239 -6.20 -23.70 17.21
CA VAL A 239 -5.19 -22.65 16.96
C VAL A 239 -5.85 -21.38 16.41
N LYS A 240 -6.81 -21.52 15.46
CA LYS A 240 -7.60 -20.38 14.95
C LYS A 240 -8.28 -19.63 16.11
N ALA A 241 -8.91 -20.36 17.04
CA ALA A 241 -9.57 -19.77 18.21
C ALA A 241 -8.60 -19.01 19.12
N ILE A 242 -7.41 -19.57 19.37
CA ILE A 242 -6.35 -18.93 20.17
C ILE A 242 -5.88 -17.63 19.50
N ILE A 243 -5.61 -17.66 18.20
CA ILE A 243 -5.15 -16.50 17.44
C ILE A 243 -6.23 -15.41 17.41
N LYS A 244 -7.48 -15.74 17.06
CA LYS A 244 -8.60 -14.77 17.03
C LYS A 244 -8.82 -14.11 18.39
N LYS A 245 -8.80 -14.90 19.48
CA LYS A 245 -8.92 -14.39 20.85
C LYS A 245 -7.80 -13.42 21.18
N ASN A 246 -6.54 -13.82 20.95
CA ASN A 246 -5.39 -12.97 21.30
C ASN A 246 -5.29 -11.72 20.41
N PHE A 247 -5.67 -11.79 19.13
CA PHE A 247 -5.78 -10.60 18.27
C PHE A 247 -6.76 -9.59 18.89
N ARG A 248 -8.00 -10.02 19.15
CA ARG A 248 -9.05 -9.17 19.73
C ARG A 248 -8.68 -8.59 21.09
N ASP A 249 -8.09 -9.42 21.97
CA ASP A 249 -7.86 -9.03 23.36
C ASP A 249 -6.56 -8.23 23.57
N LYS A 250 -5.60 -8.35 22.65
CA LYS A 250 -4.23 -7.85 22.84
C LYS A 250 -3.71 -6.92 21.73
N VAL A 251 -4.38 -6.78 20.59
CA VAL A 251 -3.95 -5.84 19.53
C VAL A 251 -4.98 -4.72 19.45
N ILE A 252 -4.60 -3.51 19.84
CA ILE A 252 -5.52 -2.37 19.98
C ILE A 252 -4.95 -1.17 19.22
N ASP A 253 -5.77 -0.55 18.36
CA ASP A 253 -5.43 0.66 17.60
C ASP A 253 -4.13 0.58 16.77
N ILE A 254 -3.72 -0.64 16.37
CA ILE A 254 -2.59 -0.87 15.48
C ILE A 254 -3.14 -1.42 14.17
N ASN A 255 -2.85 -0.75 13.07
CA ASN A 255 -3.25 -1.15 11.71
C ASN A 255 -2.11 -0.88 10.70
N PRO A 256 -2.22 -1.40 9.47
CA PRO A 256 -1.21 -1.17 8.43
C PRO A 256 -0.90 0.32 8.16
N VAL A 257 -1.91 1.19 8.17
CA VAL A 257 -1.73 2.64 8.02
C VAL A 257 -0.80 3.19 9.11
N PHE A 258 -1.10 2.91 10.37
CA PHE A 258 -0.31 3.37 11.51
C PHE A 258 1.17 2.97 11.36
N ILE A 259 1.44 1.75 10.93
CA ILE A 259 2.81 1.25 10.74
C ILE A 259 3.48 1.93 9.54
N SER A 260 2.77 2.04 8.40
CA SER A 260 3.32 2.64 7.19
C SER A 260 3.58 4.14 7.31
N GLU A 261 2.78 4.89 8.06
CA GLU A 261 3.05 6.31 8.33
C GLU A 261 4.33 6.53 9.14
N LYS A 262 4.64 5.59 10.05
CA LYS A 262 5.84 5.64 10.91
C LYS A 262 7.11 5.24 10.15
N LEU A 263 7.03 4.18 9.34
CA LEU A 263 8.20 3.61 8.68
C LEU A 263 8.40 4.08 7.24
N ARG A 264 7.33 4.42 6.51
CA ARG A 264 7.37 4.87 5.11
C ARG A 264 8.16 3.90 4.23
N GLU A 265 9.19 4.37 3.52
CA GLU A 265 10.08 3.54 2.71
C GLU A 265 10.80 2.46 3.53
N LYS A 266 10.95 2.64 4.84
CA LYS A 266 11.66 1.71 5.73
C LYS A 266 10.90 0.41 6.01
N LEU A 267 9.74 0.20 5.39
CA LEU A 267 9.03 -1.07 5.36
C LEU A 267 9.73 -2.12 4.49
N PHE A 268 10.48 -1.68 3.49
CA PHE A 268 11.04 -2.54 2.44
C PHE A 268 12.56 -2.59 2.50
N ILE A 269 13.15 -3.66 1.97
CA ILE A 269 14.58 -3.73 1.65
C ILE A 269 14.74 -4.24 0.21
N PRO A 270 15.47 -3.50 -0.64
CA PRO A 270 16.16 -2.21 -0.38
C PRO A 270 15.20 -1.01 -0.22
N TYR A 271 15.62 0.13 0.36
CA TYR A 271 14.75 1.31 0.59
C TYR A 271 14.33 2.02 -0.70
N GLU A 272 15.14 1.91 -1.75
CA GLU A 272 14.83 2.44 -3.08
C GLU A 272 13.69 1.66 -3.76
N PHE A 273 13.30 0.52 -3.19
CA PHE A 273 12.14 -0.23 -3.64
C PHE A 273 10.86 0.53 -3.30
N ASN A 274 10.20 1.09 -4.33
CA ASN A 274 8.83 1.59 -4.25
C ASN A 274 7.85 0.41 -4.12
N GLY A 275 7.88 -0.23 -2.96
CA GLY A 275 7.13 -1.44 -2.69
C GLY A 275 5.62 -1.22 -2.72
N ASN A 276 4.92 -2.29 -3.04
CA ASN A 276 3.47 -2.27 -3.07
C ASN A 276 2.93 -2.43 -1.66
N LEU A 277 2.33 -1.38 -1.11
CA LEU A 277 1.64 -1.45 0.18
C LEU A 277 0.46 -2.40 0.14
N LEU A 278 -0.09 -2.79 -1.00
CA LEU A 278 -1.15 -3.81 -1.08
C LEU A 278 -0.60 -5.24 -1.14
N ASN A 279 0.71 -5.43 -0.95
CA ASN A 279 1.29 -6.75 -0.86
C ASN A 279 0.80 -7.45 0.41
N VAL A 280 0.00 -8.51 0.24
CA VAL A 280 -0.60 -9.27 1.35
C VAL A 280 0.47 -9.85 2.27
N LYS A 281 1.61 -10.31 1.72
CA LYS A 281 2.70 -10.91 2.51
C LYS A 281 3.43 -9.91 3.39
N LEU A 282 3.46 -8.62 3.03
CA LEU A 282 3.98 -7.58 3.93
C LEU A 282 3.17 -7.56 5.24
N TRP A 283 1.85 -7.48 5.12
CA TRP A 283 0.97 -7.31 6.29
C TRP A 283 0.70 -8.59 7.05
N GLU A 284 0.68 -9.74 6.38
CA GLU A 284 0.73 -11.04 7.07
C GLU A 284 1.97 -11.13 7.97
N GLY A 285 3.13 -10.71 7.46
CA GLY A 285 4.38 -10.72 8.23
C GLY A 285 4.31 -9.83 9.46
N TRP A 286 3.84 -8.58 9.31
CA TRP A 286 3.61 -7.67 10.42
C TRP A 286 2.64 -8.23 11.45
N LEU A 287 1.49 -8.74 11.00
CA LEU A 287 0.46 -9.26 11.90
C LEU A 287 0.97 -10.48 12.68
N ARG A 288 1.67 -11.41 12.03
CA ARG A 288 2.32 -12.56 12.69
C ARG A 288 3.29 -12.09 13.76
N LEU A 289 4.20 -11.16 13.43
CA LEU A 289 5.19 -10.67 14.40
C LEU A 289 4.54 -9.99 15.60
N ILE A 290 3.54 -9.14 15.37
CA ILE A 290 2.75 -8.48 16.43
C ILE A 290 2.08 -9.53 17.32
N LEU A 291 1.37 -10.50 16.74
CA LEU A 291 0.69 -11.55 17.49
C LEU A 291 1.67 -12.39 18.31
N TYR A 292 2.80 -12.76 17.72
CA TYR A 292 3.83 -13.52 18.41
C TYR A 292 4.37 -12.75 19.62
N ILE A 293 4.65 -11.46 19.46
CA ILE A 293 5.06 -10.57 20.56
C ILE A 293 4.00 -10.53 21.67
N CYS A 294 2.74 -10.31 21.33
CA CYS A 294 1.62 -10.32 22.29
C CYS A 294 1.52 -11.64 23.05
N LEU A 295 1.74 -12.76 22.37
CA LEU A 295 1.65 -14.11 22.95
C LEU A 295 2.84 -14.42 23.86
N TYR A 296 4.07 -14.28 23.39
CA TYR A 296 5.25 -14.71 24.17
C TYR A 296 5.55 -13.77 25.34
N LYS A 297 5.34 -12.46 25.19
CA LYS A 297 5.46 -11.50 26.29
C LYS A 297 4.23 -11.47 27.19
N ASN A 298 3.11 -12.01 26.72
CA ASN A 298 1.81 -11.93 27.36
C ASN A 298 1.40 -10.48 27.70
N ILE A 299 1.44 -9.61 26.70
CA ILE A 299 1.13 -8.18 26.82
C ILE A 299 -0.03 -7.80 25.91
N LYS A 300 -0.63 -6.64 26.18
CA LYS A 300 -1.44 -5.92 25.21
C LYS A 300 -0.54 -4.94 24.47
N LEU A 301 -0.56 -5.00 23.16
CA LEU A 301 0.16 -4.10 22.28
C LEU A 301 -0.83 -3.06 21.77
N GLU A 302 -0.48 -1.81 21.98
CA GLU A 302 -1.28 -0.64 21.62
C GLU A 302 -0.40 0.36 20.86
N ALA A 303 -1.01 1.26 20.10
CA ALA A 303 -0.27 2.32 19.39
C ALA A 303 0.65 3.14 20.31
N SER A 304 0.29 3.26 21.60
CA SER A 304 1.04 3.99 22.62
C SER A 304 2.32 3.29 23.08
N ASN A 305 2.37 1.96 23.07
CA ASN A 305 3.47 1.17 23.65
C ASN A 305 4.24 0.31 22.63
N ILE A 306 3.77 0.20 21.38
CA ILE A 306 4.39 -0.65 20.37
C ILE A 306 5.88 -0.37 20.15
N ASN A 307 6.31 0.88 20.31
CA ASN A 307 7.71 1.33 20.20
C ASN A 307 8.66 0.71 21.24
N GLU A 308 8.11 0.18 22.33
CA GLU A 308 8.87 -0.55 23.36
C GLU A 308 9.15 -2.00 22.96
N HIS A 309 8.42 -2.49 21.95
CA HIS A 309 8.47 -3.89 21.52
C HIS A 309 8.97 -4.05 20.09
N LEU A 310 8.73 -3.06 19.22
CA LEU A 310 9.13 -3.02 17.82
C LEU A 310 9.74 -1.65 17.49
N PHE A 311 10.73 -1.63 16.61
CA PHE A 311 11.31 -0.40 16.10
C PHE A 311 10.40 0.18 15.00
N LEU A 312 9.80 1.34 15.27
CA LEU A 312 9.02 2.13 14.31
C LEU A 312 9.57 3.56 14.13
N GLY A 313 10.75 3.87 14.68
CA GLY A 313 11.40 5.16 14.53
C GLY A 313 12.46 5.44 15.59
N GLU A 314 13.06 6.64 15.55
CA GLU A 314 14.18 7.02 16.42
C GLU A 314 13.84 6.99 17.92
N HIS A 315 12.56 7.15 18.26
CA HIS A 315 12.08 7.12 19.65
C HIS A 315 11.76 5.70 20.16
N SER A 316 11.94 4.66 19.34
CA SER A 316 11.74 3.27 19.77
C SER A 316 12.87 2.81 20.69
N THR A 317 12.52 2.11 21.77
CA THR A 317 13.49 1.49 22.68
C THR A 317 13.79 0.03 22.30
N SER A 318 12.98 -0.55 21.41
CA SER A 318 13.21 -1.90 20.88
C SER A 318 14.30 -1.94 19.82
N ASN A 319 15.10 -3.01 19.85
CA ASN A 319 16.07 -3.39 18.82
C ASN A 319 15.48 -4.34 17.76
N LYS A 320 14.17 -4.61 17.82
CA LYS A 320 13.48 -5.54 16.91
C LYS A 320 12.95 -4.80 15.71
N ARG A 321 13.48 -5.12 14.53
CA ARG A 321 13.07 -4.50 13.26
C ARG A 321 12.36 -5.51 12.40
N PHE A 322 11.48 -5.03 11.54
CA PHE A 322 10.85 -5.85 10.54
C PHE A 322 10.99 -5.19 9.18
N TYR A 323 11.34 -5.99 8.17
CA TYR A 323 11.39 -5.58 6.78
C TYR A 323 10.68 -6.61 5.90
N TYR A 324 10.09 -6.14 4.81
CA TYR A 324 9.70 -6.98 3.69
C TYR A 324 10.74 -6.91 2.58
N SER A 325 11.01 -8.03 1.90
CA SER A 325 11.92 -8.05 0.76
C SER A 325 11.42 -9.00 -0.33
N GLU A 326 11.70 -8.66 -1.58
CA GLU A 326 11.50 -9.57 -2.74
C GLU A 326 12.74 -10.41 -3.05
N ALA A 327 13.79 -10.29 -2.23
CA ALA A 327 15.03 -11.04 -2.41
C ALA A 327 14.79 -12.56 -2.36
N LYS A 328 15.13 -13.25 -3.44
CA LYS A 328 14.96 -14.72 -3.55
C LYS A 328 16.02 -15.52 -2.77
N ARG A 329 17.03 -14.85 -2.20
CA ARG A 329 18.13 -15.48 -1.45
C ARG A 329 18.43 -14.66 -0.20
N MET A 330 18.65 -15.34 0.92
CA MET A 330 19.04 -14.69 2.18
C MET A 330 20.30 -13.84 2.04
N ALA A 331 21.28 -14.29 1.25
CA ALA A 331 22.49 -13.51 0.97
C ALA A 331 22.19 -12.17 0.31
N THR A 332 21.29 -12.15 -0.68
CA THR A 332 20.88 -10.92 -1.36
C THR A 332 20.19 -9.96 -0.40
N PHE A 333 19.25 -10.46 0.42
CA PHE A 333 18.61 -9.63 1.45
C PHE A 333 19.63 -8.99 2.42
N VAL A 334 20.61 -9.78 2.91
CA VAL A 334 21.64 -9.28 3.83
C VAL A 334 22.50 -8.21 3.15
N SER A 335 22.92 -8.43 1.90
CA SER A 335 23.66 -7.44 1.12
C SER A 335 22.85 -6.14 0.95
N ASP A 336 21.58 -6.25 0.55
CA ASP A 336 20.70 -5.10 0.33
C ASP A 336 20.41 -4.34 1.62
N LEU A 337 20.27 -5.05 2.75
CA LEU A 337 20.08 -4.45 4.07
C LEU A 337 21.28 -3.59 4.48
N TYR A 338 22.51 -4.10 4.30
CA TYR A 338 23.71 -3.31 4.59
C TYR A 338 23.91 -2.19 3.58
N ALA A 339 23.72 -2.42 2.29
CA ALA A 339 23.90 -1.37 1.29
C ALA A 339 22.89 -0.22 1.46
N GLY A 340 21.61 -0.53 1.66
CA GLY A 340 20.52 0.46 1.68
C GLY A 340 20.16 1.00 3.06
N ALA A 341 20.27 0.20 4.12
CA ALA A 341 19.77 0.55 5.45
C ALA A 341 20.86 0.64 6.53
N TYR A 342 22.15 0.63 6.17
CA TYR A 342 23.25 0.65 7.13
C TYR A 342 23.10 1.73 8.18
N LYS A 343 22.73 2.97 7.80
CA LYS A 343 22.60 4.09 8.74
C LYS A 343 21.53 3.85 9.81
N ASP A 344 20.48 3.12 9.46
CA ASP A 344 19.34 2.88 10.33
C ASP A 344 19.53 1.68 11.25
N ILE A 345 20.19 0.61 10.78
CA ILE A 345 20.50 -0.55 11.62
C ILE A 345 21.58 -0.21 12.67
N LYS A 346 21.53 -0.88 13.81
CA LYS A 346 22.47 -0.76 14.93
C LYS A 346 23.05 -2.13 15.25
N ALA A 347 24.25 -2.14 15.84
CA ALA A 347 24.79 -3.35 16.42
C ALA A 347 23.79 -3.93 17.43
N ASN A 348 23.68 -5.25 17.48
CA ASN A 348 22.74 -6.00 18.32
C ASN A 348 21.26 -5.87 17.93
N ASP A 349 20.94 -5.35 16.73
CA ASP A 349 19.57 -5.40 16.22
C ASP A 349 19.14 -6.82 15.86
N LEU A 350 17.88 -7.14 16.20
CA LEU A 350 17.20 -8.36 15.77
C LEU A 350 16.27 -8.01 14.60
N VAL A 351 16.69 -8.40 13.40
CA VAL A 351 16.03 -8.10 12.15
C VAL A 351 15.17 -9.28 11.72
N PHE A 352 13.86 -9.09 11.75
CA PHE A 352 12.89 -9.99 11.15
C PHE A 352 12.70 -9.61 9.68
N VAL A 353 12.62 -10.61 8.81
CA VAL A 353 12.31 -10.42 7.40
C VAL A 353 11.17 -11.34 6.98
N ASN A 354 10.25 -10.82 6.17
CA ASN A 354 9.34 -11.63 5.40
C ASN A 354 9.59 -11.46 3.91
N SER A 355 9.50 -12.56 3.17
CA SER A 355 9.71 -12.57 1.72
C SER A 355 9.09 -13.83 1.11
N GLU A 356 8.78 -13.79 -0.17
CA GLU A 356 8.27 -14.96 -0.88
C GLU A 356 9.42 -15.88 -1.32
N ASN A 357 9.40 -17.13 -0.86
CA ASN A 357 10.27 -18.20 -1.35
C ASN A 357 11.78 -17.93 -1.22
N ILE A 358 12.22 -17.39 -0.08
CA ILE A 358 13.65 -17.15 0.15
C ILE A 358 14.45 -18.45 0.21
N LYS A 359 15.57 -18.49 -0.50
CA LYS A 359 16.53 -19.60 -0.46
C LYS A 359 17.68 -19.32 0.50
N GLY A 360 18.17 -20.37 1.13
CA GLY A 360 19.29 -20.32 2.08
C GLY A 360 18.84 -20.53 3.53
N PRO A 361 19.74 -20.35 4.51
CA PRO A 361 19.38 -20.48 5.92
C PRO A 361 18.40 -19.38 6.32
N LYS A 362 17.27 -19.76 6.92
CA LYS A 362 16.26 -18.83 7.44
C LYS A 362 16.75 -18.04 8.65
N VAL A 363 17.78 -18.56 9.31
CA VAL A 363 18.47 -17.92 10.43
C VAL A 363 19.99 -18.06 10.19
N PRO A 364 20.58 -17.23 9.30
CA PRO A 364 22.02 -17.28 9.05
C PRO A 364 22.81 -16.99 10.33
N ASN A 365 23.91 -17.73 10.55
CA ASN A 365 24.83 -17.45 11.64
C ASN A 365 25.70 -16.21 11.34
N GLN A 366 26.41 -15.71 12.35
CA GLN A 366 27.23 -14.49 12.21
C GLN A 366 28.32 -14.64 11.14
N ASP A 367 28.98 -15.79 11.06
CA ASP A 367 30.04 -16.03 10.07
C ASP A 367 29.51 -15.93 8.64
N VAL A 368 28.31 -16.47 8.39
CA VAL A 368 27.63 -16.37 7.09
C VAL A 368 27.28 -14.91 6.80
N ILE A 369 26.68 -14.17 7.75
CA ILE A 369 26.35 -12.75 7.58
C ILE A 369 27.62 -11.96 7.26
N HIS A 370 28.68 -12.12 8.06
CA HIS A 370 29.94 -11.43 7.87
C HIS A 370 30.56 -11.74 6.49
N SER A 371 30.54 -13.01 6.07
CA SER A 371 31.06 -13.40 4.75
C SER A 371 30.30 -12.77 3.57
N ILE A 372 29.00 -12.49 3.73
CA ILE A 372 28.17 -11.82 2.72
C ILE A 372 28.47 -10.32 2.72
N VAL A 373 28.58 -9.73 3.90
CA VAL A 373 28.84 -8.29 4.09
C VAL A 373 30.21 -7.92 3.52
N LEU A 374 31.25 -8.73 3.74
CA LEU A 374 32.57 -8.51 3.14
C LEU A 374 32.57 -8.53 1.60
N GLN A 375 31.57 -9.13 0.94
CA GLN A 375 31.48 -9.12 -0.53
C GLN A 375 30.99 -7.77 -1.09
N ILE A 376 30.46 -6.90 -0.24
CA ILE A 376 30.00 -5.56 -0.62
C ILE A 376 30.88 -4.45 -0.03
N ASP A 377 32.04 -4.78 0.54
CA ASP A 377 32.96 -3.83 1.17
C ASP A 377 33.36 -2.69 0.23
N ASP A 378 33.71 -3.00 -1.02
CA ASP A 378 34.03 -1.99 -2.04
C ASP A 378 32.89 -0.98 -2.25
N VAL A 379 31.64 -1.47 -2.31
CA VAL A 379 30.44 -0.63 -2.48
C VAL A 379 30.20 0.24 -1.25
N MET A 380 30.47 -0.27 -0.06
CA MET A 380 30.32 0.46 1.19
C MET A 380 31.43 1.49 1.38
N TYR A 381 32.65 1.19 0.94
CA TYR A 381 33.79 2.08 0.99
C TYR A 381 33.60 3.33 0.13
N ASP A 382 32.95 3.19 -1.03
CA ASP A 382 32.52 4.33 -1.88
C ASP A 382 31.55 5.29 -1.15
N HIS A 383 30.83 4.79 -0.14
CA HIS A 383 29.96 5.58 0.74
C HIS A 383 30.67 6.04 2.02
N GLY A 384 31.98 5.82 2.13
CA GLY A 384 32.82 6.19 3.27
C GLY A 384 32.65 5.27 4.48
N ILE A 385 32.29 3.99 4.26
CA ILE A 385 32.03 3.00 5.30
C ILE A 385 32.96 1.80 5.08
N ASP A 386 33.87 1.56 6.03
CA ASP A 386 34.84 0.46 6.05
C ASP A 386 34.32 -0.68 6.95
N ILE A 387 33.40 -1.48 6.40
CA ILE A 387 32.76 -2.61 7.07
C ILE A 387 33.70 -3.81 7.27
N SER A 388 34.93 -3.75 6.75
CA SER A 388 36.00 -4.71 7.06
C SER A 388 36.51 -4.58 8.51
N THR A 389 36.25 -3.43 9.15
CA THR A 389 36.67 -3.17 10.53
C THR A 389 35.60 -3.56 11.55
N ASP A 390 36.03 -4.08 12.70
CA ASP A 390 35.13 -4.40 13.84
C ASP A 390 34.34 -3.19 14.38
N LYS A 391 34.79 -1.96 14.08
CA LYS A 391 34.13 -0.74 14.54
C LYS A 391 32.90 -0.41 13.72
N GLU A 392 32.94 -0.67 12.42
CA GLU A 392 31.86 -0.33 11.50
C GLU A 392 31.01 -1.54 11.14
N TYR A 393 31.53 -2.76 11.30
CA TYR A 393 30.72 -3.96 11.18
C TYR A 393 29.65 -4.06 12.28
N LYS A 394 28.38 -3.89 11.89
CA LYS A 394 27.22 -3.96 12.79
C LYS A 394 26.76 -5.39 12.96
N LYS A 395 27.20 -6.07 14.02
CA LYS A 395 26.74 -7.43 14.36
C LYS A 395 25.22 -7.47 14.60
N ILE A 396 24.45 -7.81 13.58
CA ILE A 396 22.99 -7.95 13.62
C ILE A 396 22.58 -9.41 13.54
N ARG A 397 21.39 -9.74 14.05
CA ARG A 397 20.77 -11.04 13.85
C ARG A 397 19.66 -10.94 12.81
N VAL A 398 19.64 -11.85 11.84
CA VAL A 398 18.58 -11.93 10.83
C VAL A 398 17.76 -13.20 11.02
N VAL A 399 16.43 -13.06 11.00
CA VAL A 399 15.47 -14.15 11.15
C VAL A 399 14.37 -14.00 10.10
N HIS A 400 14.25 -14.96 9.19
CA HIS A 400 13.10 -15.06 8.31
C HIS A 400 11.88 -15.56 9.10
N LEU A 401 10.71 -14.94 8.94
CA LEU A 401 9.51 -15.30 9.71
C LEU A 401 9.08 -16.76 9.53
N ASP A 402 9.29 -17.36 8.36
CA ASP A 402 9.00 -18.78 8.14
C ASP A 402 9.74 -19.71 9.10
N TYR A 403 10.91 -19.33 9.64
CA TYR A 403 11.58 -20.14 10.64
C TYR A 403 10.71 -20.31 11.88
N ILE A 404 10.13 -19.21 12.37
CA ILE A 404 9.24 -19.25 13.53
C ILE A 404 7.99 -20.05 13.20
N LEU A 405 7.43 -19.86 12.01
CA LEU A 405 6.24 -20.58 11.56
C LEU A 405 6.46 -22.09 11.52
N GLU A 406 7.51 -22.55 10.85
CA GLU A 406 7.82 -23.98 10.68
C GLU A 406 8.12 -24.67 12.01
N GLU A 407 8.87 -24.01 12.90
CA GLU A 407 9.17 -24.54 14.23
C GLU A 407 7.91 -24.64 15.11
N LEU A 408 7.04 -23.62 15.04
CA LEU A 408 5.76 -23.64 15.75
C LEU A 408 4.85 -24.75 15.22
N GLU A 409 4.67 -24.85 13.90
CA GLU A 409 3.82 -25.86 13.29
C GLU A 409 4.32 -27.26 13.61
N THR A 410 5.63 -27.49 13.49
CA THR A 410 6.25 -28.77 13.83
C THR A 410 5.97 -29.17 15.29
N GLU A 411 6.10 -28.24 16.23
CA GLU A 411 5.87 -28.52 17.65
C GLU A 411 4.38 -28.67 17.99
N LEU A 412 3.52 -27.84 17.40
CA LEU A 412 2.08 -27.88 17.64
C LEU A 412 1.45 -29.14 17.04
N ILE A 413 1.85 -29.55 15.84
CA ILE A 413 1.37 -30.80 15.21
C ILE A 413 1.70 -32.01 16.09
N LYS A 414 2.94 -32.11 16.58
CA LYS A 414 3.34 -33.18 17.51
C LYS A 414 2.51 -33.16 18.79
N PHE A 415 2.22 -31.97 19.32
CA PHE A 415 1.49 -31.82 20.58
C PHE A 415 0.00 -32.11 20.44
N MET A 416 -0.60 -31.73 19.30
CA MET A 416 -2.02 -31.93 18.98
C MET A 416 -2.36 -33.35 18.52
N ALA A 417 -1.37 -34.25 18.39
CA ALA A 417 -1.60 -35.66 18.08
C ALA A 417 -2.39 -36.42 19.17
N CYS A 418 -2.63 -35.81 20.33
CA CYS A 418 -3.49 -36.31 21.39
C CYS A 418 -4.69 -35.35 21.58
N ASP A 419 -5.80 -35.83 22.15
CA ASP A 419 -6.95 -34.97 22.45
C ASP A 419 -6.61 -33.98 23.58
N ARG A 420 -6.08 -32.82 23.19
CA ARG A 420 -5.68 -31.72 24.07
C ARG A 420 -6.74 -30.65 24.12
N SER A 421 -6.97 -30.07 25.30
CA SER A 421 -7.83 -28.90 25.44
C SER A 421 -7.23 -27.67 24.74
N THR A 422 -8.07 -26.70 24.35
CA THR A 422 -7.59 -25.43 23.77
C THR A 422 -6.63 -24.69 24.69
N GLY A 423 -6.83 -24.77 26.02
CA GLY A 423 -5.95 -24.14 27.00
C GLY A 423 -4.54 -24.77 27.04
N GLU A 424 -4.44 -26.09 26.95
CA GLU A 424 -3.13 -26.77 26.86
C GLU A 424 -2.39 -26.39 25.58
N ILE A 425 -3.11 -26.27 24.46
CA ILE A 425 -2.54 -25.85 23.17
C ILE A 425 -2.06 -24.39 23.25
N GLU A 426 -2.83 -23.49 23.86
CA GLU A 426 -2.44 -22.09 24.06
C GLU A 426 -1.16 -21.98 24.89
N GLN A 427 -1.06 -22.75 25.98
CA GLN A 427 0.15 -22.80 26.81
C GLN A 427 1.36 -23.31 26.03
N LYS A 428 1.21 -24.43 25.31
CA LYS A 428 2.30 -24.99 24.49
C LYS A 428 2.73 -24.03 23.38
N PHE A 429 1.79 -23.33 22.74
CA PHE A 429 2.09 -22.30 21.75
C PHE A 429 2.96 -21.20 22.38
N ILE A 430 2.51 -20.63 23.51
CA ILE A 430 3.26 -19.57 24.21
C ILE A 430 4.66 -20.05 24.64
N GLU A 431 4.79 -21.28 25.13
CA GLU A 431 6.08 -21.87 25.50
C GLU A 431 7.02 -22.01 24.30
N CYS A 432 6.53 -22.51 23.17
CA CYS A 432 7.31 -22.62 21.95
C CYS A 432 7.78 -21.24 21.47
N LEU A 433 6.89 -20.24 21.45
CA LEU A 433 7.25 -18.88 21.09
C LEU A 433 8.32 -18.30 22.03
N LYS A 434 8.16 -18.46 23.35
CA LYS A 434 9.16 -18.01 24.33
C LYS A 434 10.52 -18.63 24.09
N LYS A 435 10.56 -19.93 23.78
CA LYS A 435 11.80 -20.64 23.43
C LYS A 435 12.42 -20.05 22.16
N LEU A 436 11.65 -19.91 21.09
CA LEU A 436 12.14 -19.41 19.79
C LEU A 436 12.64 -17.97 19.88
N PHE A 437 11.90 -17.08 20.52
CA PHE A 437 12.35 -15.69 20.71
C PHE A 437 13.58 -15.61 21.60
N LYS A 438 13.66 -16.41 22.66
CA LYS A 438 14.87 -16.50 23.48
C LYS A 438 16.07 -17.00 22.67
N GLU A 439 15.90 -17.98 21.79
CA GLU A 439 16.97 -18.46 20.90
C GLU A 439 17.42 -17.37 19.90
N CYS A 440 16.48 -16.57 19.41
CA CYS A 440 16.79 -15.44 18.52
C CYS A 440 17.50 -14.29 19.27
N GLU A 441 17.14 -14.04 20.53
CA GLU A 441 17.68 -12.95 21.36
C GLU A 441 19.01 -13.32 22.06
N TYR A 442 19.17 -14.55 22.57
CA TYR A 442 20.30 -14.96 23.42
C TYR A 442 21.64 -14.99 22.68
N VAL A 443 21.64 -15.14 21.36
CA VAL A 443 22.86 -15.06 20.53
C VAL A 443 23.47 -13.66 20.58
N ILE A 444 22.67 -12.63 20.89
CA ILE A 444 23.10 -11.23 20.95
C ILE A 444 23.81 -10.94 22.28
N GLU A 445 23.31 -11.48 23.40
CA GLU A 445 23.88 -11.25 24.74
C GLU A 445 25.18 -12.05 25.00
N GLY A 446 25.27 -13.28 24.48
CA GLY A 446 26.44 -14.15 24.67
C GLY A 446 27.70 -13.70 23.93
N GLU A 447 27.55 -12.90 22.87
CA GLU A 447 28.67 -12.31 22.10
C GLU A 447 29.05 -10.91 22.62
N ALA A 448 28.09 -10.11 23.08
CA ALA A 448 28.36 -8.82 23.72
C ALA A 448 29.21 -8.97 24.99
N ALA A 449 28.93 -10.02 25.79
CA ALA A 449 29.70 -10.32 27.01
C ALA A 449 31.15 -10.77 26.74
N LYS A 450 31.48 -11.27 25.54
CA LYS A 450 32.87 -11.62 25.18
C LYS A 450 33.70 -10.39 24.80
N VAL A 451 33.07 -9.38 24.21
CA VAL A 451 33.74 -8.12 23.81
C VAL A 451 34.12 -7.24 25.01
N GLU A 452 33.42 -7.36 26.15
CA GLU A 452 33.78 -6.67 27.39
C GLU A 452 34.87 -7.36 28.22
N VAL A 453 35.18 -8.64 27.95
CA VAL A 453 36.25 -9.37 28.65
C VAL A 453 37.60 -9.24 27.91
N ASP A 454 37.57 -8.89 26.62
CA ASP A 454 38.76 -8.65 25.78
C ASP A 454 39.12 -7.14 25.63
N LYS A 455 38.52 -6.27 26.46
CA LYS A 455 38.96 -4.88 26.68
C LYS A 455 39.54 -4.73 28.08
#